data_AF-A0AAD1C420-F1
#
_entry.id   AF-A0AAD1C420-F1
#
_cell.length_a   1.000
_cell.length_b   1.000
_cell.length_c   1.000
_cell.angle_alpha   90.00
_cell.angle_beta   90.00
_cell.angle_gamma   90.00
#
_symmetry.space_group_name_H-M   'P 1'
#
loop_
_entity.id
_entity.type
_entity.pdbx_description
1 polymer ?
#
loop_
_entity_poly.entity_id
_entity_poly.type
_entity_poly.pdbx_seq_one_letter_code
_entity_poly.pdbx_strand_id
1 'polypeptide(L)' 'MDERFIELAEAAQAEALQRSIDNRVRYQGESARECDECGDEIPQARRLAVPGCRFCVDCQGLLEVRRA' A
#
# COMPACT_ATOMS: atom_id res chain seq x y z
N MET A 1 -36.29 -17.79 -7.97
CA MET A 1 -35.10 -16.92 -8.12
C MET A 1 -34.64 -17.09 -9.55
N ASP A 2 -34.40 -16.00 -10.25
CA ASP A 2 -34.07 -16.03 -11.67
C ASP A 2 -32.54 -16.10 -11.82
N GLU A 3 -32.05 -17.16 -12.45
CA GLU A 3 -30.65 -17.56 -12.50
C GLU A 3 -29.75 -16.44 -13.07
N ARG A 4 -30.26 -15.73 -14.07
CA ARG A 4 -29.59 -14.60 -14.72
C ARG A 4 -29.36 -13.41 -13.78
N PHE A 5 -30.26 -13.19 -12.82
CA PHE A 5 -30.10 -12.11 -11.85
C PHE A 5 -28.99 -12.43 -10.84
N ILE A 6 -28.81 -13.71 -10.50
CA ILE A 6 -27.73 -14.16 -9.63
C ILE A 6 -26.40 -13.93 -10.34
N GLU A 7 -26.26 -14.40 -11.59
CA GLU A 7 -25.05 -14.24 -12.38
C GLU A 7 -24.64 -12.76 -12.57
N LEU A 8 -25.61 -11.88 -12.85
CA LEU A 8 -25.35 -10.44 -13.01
C LEU A 8 -24.88 -9.80 -11.70
N ALA A 9 -25.44 -10.21 -10.56
CA ALA A 9 -25.05 -9.71 -9.25
C ALA A 9 -23.63 -10.17 -8.88
N GLU A 10 -23.31 -11.44 -9.13
CA GLU A 10 -21.97 -11.99 -8.90
C GLU A 10 -20.92 -11.30 -9.78
N ALA A 11 -21.23 -11.07 -11.06
CA ALA A 11 -20.36 -10.33 -11.97
C ALA A 11 -20.08 -8.90 -11.48
N ALA A 12 -21.12 -8.20 -11.01
CA ALA A 12 -20.96 -6.86 -10.44
C ALA A 12 -20.10 -6.85 -9.16
N GLN A 13 -20.27 -7.86 -8.29
CA GLN A 13 -19.43 -8.01 -7.10
C GLN A 13 -17.97 -8.30 -7.44
N ALA A 14 -17.74 -9.19 -8.41
CA ALA A 14 -16.41 -9.53 -8.88
C ALA A 14 -15.69 -8.32 -9.48
N GLU A 15 -16.38 -7.53 -10.30
CA GLU A 15 -15.83 -6.29 -10.86
C GLU A 15 -15.45 -5.29 -9.77
N ALA A 16 -16.34 -5.08 -8.78
CA ALA A 16 -16.06 -4.17 -7.67
C ALA A 16 -14.81 -4.59 -6.89
N LEU A 17 -14.66 -5.88 -6.58
CA LEU A 17 -13.48 -6.41 -5.90
C LEU A 17 -12.22 -6.23 -6.73
N GLN A 18 -12.27 -6.56 -8.03
CA GLN A 18 -11.13 -6.42 -8.93
C GLN A 18 -10.65 -4.96 -8.99
N ARG A 19 -11.58 -4.01 -9.04
CA ARG A 19 -11.28 -2.58 -9.05
C ARG A 19 -10.60 -2.12 -7.78
N SER A 20 -11.02 -2.61 -6.61
CA SER A 20 -10.36 -2.33 -5.33
C SER A 20 -8.95 -2.91 -5.25
N ILE A 21 -8.74 -4.13 -5.77
CA ILE A 21 -7.42 -4.76 -5.82
C ILE A 21 -6.48 -3.98 -6.74
N ASP A 22 -6.97 -3.50 -7.87
CA ASP A 22 -6.17 -2.74 -8.82
C ASP A 22 -5.74 -1.37 -8.26
N ASN A 23 -6.68 -0.65 -7.63
CA ASN A 23 -6.47 0.69 -7.07
C ASN A 23 -5.65 0.71 -5.76
N ARG A 24 -5.27 -0.45 -5.20
CA ARG A 24 -4.45 -0.46 -3.98
C ARG A 24 -3.06 0.13 -4.25
N VAL A 25 -2.49 0.78 -3.24
CA VAL A 25 -1.13 1.31 -3.32
C VAL A 25 -0.13 0.19 -3.60
N ARG A 26 0.68 0.35 -4.65
CA ARG A 26 1.79 -0.55 -4.97
C ARG A 26 3.10 0.20 -4.73
N TYR A 27 3.84 -0.23 -3.71
CA TYR A 27 5.17 0.28 -3.41
C TYR A 27 6.16 -0.17 -4.49
N GLN A 28 6.79 0.78 -5.16
CA GLN A 28 7.74 0.54 -6.26
C GLN A 28 8.88 1.55 -6.18
N GLY A 29 10.01 1.19 -6.78
CA GLY A 29 11.20 2.05 -6.87
C GLY A 29 12.29 1.72 -5.87
N GLU A 30 13.40 2.46 -5.97
CA GLU A 30 14.54 2.32 -5.07
C GLU A 30 14.28 3.01 -3.73
N SER A 31 14.56 2.29 -2.64
CA SER A 31 14.41 2.83 -1.29
C SER A 31 15.61 3.69 -0.92
N ALA A 32 15.37 4.80 -0.22
CA ALA A 32 16.42 5.64 0.33
C ALA A 32 17.29 4.86 1.32
N ARG A 33 18.58 5.22 1.39
CA ARG A 33 19.54 4.61 2.33
C ARG A 33 19.49 5.27 3.69
N GLU A 34 19.09 6.54 3.72
CA GLU A 34 19.03 7.38 4.91
C GLU A 34 17.63 8.00 5.02
N CYS A 35 17.17 8.21 6.26
CA CYS A 35 15.90 8.84 6.56
C CYS A 35 15.97 10.35 6.29
N ASP A 36 15.04 10.86 5.48
CA ASP A 36 14.96 12.27 5.10
C ASP A 36 14.59 13.21 6.27
N GLU A 37 14.08 12.67 7.39
CA GLU A 37 13.66 13.45 8.57
C GLU A 37 14.73 13.47 9.68
N CYS A 38 15.24 12.29 10.05
CA CYS A 38 16.18 12.16 11.18
C CYS A 38 17.64 11.93 10.76
N GLY A 39 17.90 11.59 9.50
CA GLY A 39 19.25 11.29 9.02
C GLY A 39 19.78 9.91 9.41
N ASP A 40 18.99 9.04 10.04
CA ASP A 40 19.42 7.68 10.37
C ASP A 40 19.41 6.75 9.15
N GLU A 41 20.28 5.73 9.18
CA GLU A 41 20.29 4.67 8.16
C GLU A 41 18.95 3.90 8.15
N ILE A 42 18.37 3.74 6.96
CA ILE A 42 17.18 2.91 6.78
C ILE A 42 17.61 1.44 6.66
N PRO A 43 17.17 0.57 7.59
CA PRO A 43 17.60 -0.82 7.62
C PRO A 43 17.17 -1.55 6.34
N GLN A 44 18.00 -2.49 5.87
CA GLN A 44 17.73 -3.22 4.64
C GLN A 44 16.38 -3.95 4.69
N ALA A 45 15.99 -4.49 5.84
CA ALA A 45 14.69 -5.12 6.04
C ALA A 45 13.52 -4.18 5.67
N ARG A 46 13.62 -2.89 6.01
CA ARG A 46 12.61 -1.89 5.66
C ARG A 46 12.61 -1.58 4.17
N ARG A 47 13.78 -1.45 3.56
CA ARG A 47 13.95 -1.20 2.12
C ARG A 47 13.36 -2.32 1.27
N LEU A 48 13.47 -3.57 1.73
CA LEU A 48 12.90 -4.74 1.07
C LEU A 48 11.38 -4.85 1.29
N ALA A 49 10.92 -4.58 2.51
CA ALA A 49 9.49 -4.67 2.84
C ALA A 49 8.66 -3.58 2.16
N VAL A 50 9.20 -2.36 2.04
CA VAL A 50 8.56 -1.22 1.40
C VAL A 50 9.52 -0.59 0.38
N PRO A 51 9.49 -1.06 -0.87
CA PRO A 51 10.24 -0.45 -1.96
C PRO A 51 9.88 1.02 -2.15
N GLY A 52 10.87 1.88 -2.25
CA GLY A 52 10.68 3.33 -2.36
C GLY A 52 10.50 4.05 -1.01
N CYS A 53 10.82 3.41 0.13
CA CYS A 53 10.73 4.09 1.42
C CYS A 53 11.76 5.23 1.54
N ARG A 54 11.31 6.40 1.99
CA ARG A 54 12.15 7.60 2.22
C ARG A 54 12.44 7.90 3.69
N PHE A 55 11.66 7.32 4.60
CA PHE A 55 11.73 7.57 6.03
C PHE A 55 11.98 6.25 6.78
N CYS A 56 12.61 6.33 7.94
CA CYS A 56 12.71 5.21 8.86
C CYS A 56 11.33 4.82 9.42
N VAL A 57 11.24 3.66 10.09
CA VAL A 57 9.97 3.15 10.62
C VAL A 57 9.36 4.09 11.66
N ASP A 58 10.18 4.69 12.52
CA ASP A 58 9.74 5.58 13.60
C ASP A 58 9.18 6.90 13.05
N CYS A 59 9.95 7.59 12.19
CA CYS A 59 9.51 8.83 11.52
C CYS A 59 8.27 8.58 10.66
N GLN A 60 8.22 7.46 9.93
CA GLN A 60 7.05 7.10 9.15
C GLN A 60 5.82 6.88 10.04
N GLY A 61 5.97 6.20 11.18
CA GLY A 61 4.88 6.01 12.14
C GLY A 61 4.36 7.33 12.73
N LEU A 62 5.26 8.26 13.06
CA LEU A 62 4.91 9.61 13.49
C LEU A 62 4.12 10.38 12.43
N LEU A 63 4.53 10.27 11.16
CA LEU A 63 3.83 10.89 10.03
C LEU A 63 2.42 10.30 9.84
N GLU A 64 2.26 8.98 9.99
CA GLU A 64 0.97 8.32 9.88
C GLU A 64 0.02 8.74 11.01
N VAL A 65 0.49 8.78 12.26
CA VAL A 65 -0.29 9.26 13.40
C VAL A 65 -0.73 10.71 13.22
N ARG A 66 0.12 11.57 12.64
CA ARG A 66 -0.25 12.97 12.34
C ARG A 66 -1.30 13.11 11.22
N ARG A 67 -1.36 12.13 10.31
CA ARG A 67 -2.23 12.15 9.13
C ARG A 67 -3.57 11.42 9.34
N ALA A 68 -3.66 10.61 10.39
CA ALA A 68 -4.90 9.99 10.86
C ALA A 68 -5.79 11.02 11.55
#